data_AF-A0A7C7RJ67-F1
#
_entry.id   AF-A0A7C7RJ67-F1
#
_cell.length_a   1.000
_cell.length_b   1.000
_cell.length_c   1.000
_cell.angle_alpha   90.00
_cell.angle_beta   90.00
_cell.angle_gamma   90.00
#
_symmetry.space_group_name_H-M   'P 1'
#
loop_
_entity.id
_entity.type
_entity.pdbx_description
1 polymer ?
#
loop_
_entity_poly.entity_id
_entity_poly.type
_entity_poly.pdbx_seq_one_letter_code
_entity_poly.pdbx_strand_id
1 'polypeptide(L)'
;EGKARIVGLTEEHVAANDTLIHCIFYMFAPTFPIDSVKLVASATGMDINVEKFLQVGERIINVVRAFNVREGVTRKDDILPTRLMKEPHTVGASKDKLVTKEMLDKMLDEYYDFRMWDRTGVPTKPKLEELGLKEVADELSI
;
A
#
# COMPACT_ATOMS: atom_id res chain seq x y z
N GLU A 1 2.05 -12.10 -10.62
CA GLU A 1 1.24 -11.45 -11.65
C GLU A 1 -0.14 -11.11 -11.14
N GLY A 2 -0.50 -9.83 -11.17
CA GLY A 2 -1.80 -9.27 -10.76
C GLY A 2 -2.00 -9.05 -9.26
N LYS A 3 -1.27 -9.76 -8.40
CA LYS A 3 -1.40 -9.64 -6.93
C LYS A 3 -1.02 -8.26 -6.41
N ALA A 4 0.00 -7.63 -7.00
CA ALA A 4 0.44 -6.28 -6.64
C ALA A 4 -0.70 -5.26 -6.66
N ARG A 5 -1.50 -5.25 -7.74
CA ARG A 5 -2.65 -4.36 -7.87
C ARG A 5 -3.73 -4.62 -6.81
N ILE A 6 -3.99 -5.88 -6.50
CA ILE A 6 -4.99 -6.25 -5.47
C ILE A 6 -4.53 -5.76 -4.10
N VAL A 7 -3.27 -6.02 -3.74
CA VAL A 7 -2.67 -5.54 -2.49
C VAL A 7 -2.73 -4.01 -2.43
N GLY A 8 -2.26 -3.33 -3.48
CA GLY A 8 -2.17 -1.88 -3.50
C GLY A 8 -3.52 -1.17 -3.34
N LEU A 9 -4.55 -1.63 -4.07
CA LEU A 9 -5.92 -1.10 -3.94
C LEU A 9 -6.55 -1.42 -2.58
N THR A 10 -6.22 -2.59 -2.00
CA THR A 10 -6.69 -2.95 -0.66
C THR A 10 -6.06 -2.04 0.39
N GLU A 11 -4.75 -1.79 0.30
CA GLU A 11 -4.03 -0.88 1.20
C GLU A 11 -4.56 0.56 1.08
N GLU A 12 -4.85 1.06 -0.12
CA GLU A 12 -5.49 2.36 -0.32
C GLU A 12 -6.86 2.44 0.36
N HIS A 13 -7.68 1.40 0.19
CA HIS A 13 -8.98 1.34 0.82
C HIS A 13 -8.88 1.31 2.34
N VAL A 14 -7.98 0.49 2.90
CA VAL A 14 -7.73 0.40 4.34
C VAL A 14 -7.23 1.74 4.88
N ALA A 15 -6.19 2.30 4.28
CA ALA A 15 -5.59 3.57 4.73
C ALA A 15 -6.60 4.73 4.67
N ALA A 16 -7.46 4.79 3.65
CA ALA A 16 -8.52 5.78 3.57
C ALA A 16 -9.57 5.60 4.70
N ASN A 17 -10.00 4.36 4.98
CA ASN A 17 -10.96 4.09 6.06
C ASN A 17 -10.35 4.34 7.46
N ASP A 18 -9.05 4.09 7.66
CA ASP A 18 -8.38 4.38 8.93
C ASP A 18 -8.46 5.87 9.30
N THR A 19 -8.56 6.78 8.33
CA THR A 19 -8.77 8.22 8.58
C THR A 19 -10.13 8.54 9.19
N LEU A 20 -11.12 7.65 9.04
CA LEU A 20 -12.48 7.84 9.54
C LEU A 20 -12.62 7.44 11.01
N ILE A 21 -11.62 6.75 11.58
CA ILE A 21 -11.57 6.33 12.99
C ILE A 21 -12.81 5.49 13.38
N HIS A 22 -13.43 4.81 12.41
CA HIS A 22 -14.42 3.77 12.70
C HIS A 22 -13.73 2.42 12.85
N CYS A 23 -14.46 1.43 13.39
CA CYS A 23 -13.93 0.09 13.53
C CYS A 23 -13.53 -0.49 12.15
N ILE A 24 -12.36 -1.11 12.08
CA ILE A 24 -11.86 -1.76 10.85
C ILE A 24 -12.81 -2.86 10.36
N PHE A 25 -13.58 -3.48 11.26
CA PHE A 25 -14.60 -4.48 10.92
C PHE A 25 -15.75 -3.94 10.08
N TYR A 26 -15.90 -2.62 9.98
CA TYR A 26 -16.76 -2.01 8.98
C TYR A 26 -16.43 -2.52 7.58
N MET A 27 -15.14 -2.63 7.20
CA MET A 27 -14.73 -3.10 5.87
C MET A 27 -14.99 -4.59 5.61
N PHE A 28 -15.28 -5.38 6.65
CA PHE A 28 -15.63 -6.80 6.52
C PHE A 28 -17.15 -7.03 6.47
N ALA A 29 -17.95 -5.98 6.71
CA ALA A 29 -19.36 -5.97 6.41
C ALA A 29 -19.56 -5.89 4.88
N PRO A 30 -20.78 -6.12 4.35
CA PRO A 30 -21.07 -5.92 2.93
C PRO A 30 -21.12 -4.42 2.56
N THR A 31 -20.03 -3.72 2.82
CA THR A 31 -19.82 -2.29 2.56
C THR A 31 -18.71 -2.13 1.53
N PHE A 32 -18.83 -1.11 0.69
CA PHE A 32 -17.90 -0.79 -0.38
C PHE A 32 -17.35 0.64 -0.18
N PRO A 33 -16.29 1.05 -0.90
CA PRO A 33 -15.77 2.42 -0.82
C PRO A 33 -16.83 3.53 -0.94
N ILE A 34 -17.89 3.29 -1.72
CA ILE A 34 -19.00 4.24 -1.89
C ILE A 34 -19.77 4.50 -0.59
N ASP A 35 -19.81 3.54 0.34
CA ASP A 35 -20.50 3.69 1.61
C ASP A 35 -19.71 4.59 2.56
N SER A 36 -18.39 4.44 2.63
CA SER A 36 -17.49 5.36 3.33
C SER A 36 -17.60 6.79 2.78
N VAL A 37 -17.63 6.94 1.44
CA VAL A 37 -17.82 8.23 0.77
C VAL A 37 -19.14 8.90 1.18
N LYS A 38 -20.25 8.15 1.19
CA LYS A 38 -21.56 8.67 1.63
C LYS A 38 -21.54 9.11 3.08
N LEU A 39 -20.89 8.36 3.97
CA LEU A 39 -20.74 8.72 5.38
C LEU A 39 -20.00 10.05 5.53
N VAL A 40 -18.84 10.19 4.87
CA VAL A 40 -18.03 11.42 4.91
C VAL A 40 -18.81 12.60 4.34
N ALA A 41 -19.40 12.45 3.14
CA ALA A 41 -20.14 13.52 2.48
C ALA A 41 -21.34 13.98 3.32
N SER A 42 -22.06 13.03 3.94
CA SER A 42 -23.23 13.35 4.78
C SER A 42 -22.84 14.03 6.09
N ALA A 43 -21.72 13.62 6.70
CA ALA A 43 -21.28 14.17 7.98
C ALA A 43 -20.59 15.53 7.85
N THR A 44 -19.89 15.78 6.74
CA THR A 44 -18.98 16.93 6.58
C THR A 44 -19.43 17.94 5.50
N GLY A 45 -20.29 17.53 4.58
CA GLY A 45 -20.63 18.31 3.38
C GLY A 45 -19.50 18.36 2.33
N MET A 46 -18.42 17.59 2.48
CA MET A 46 -17.32 17.57 1.51
C MET A 46 -17.74 17.01 0.15
N ASP A 47 -17.25 17.64 -0.92
CA ASP A 47 -17.33 17.10 -2.29
C ASP A 47 -16.29 16.01 -2.50
N ILE A 48 -16.66 14.78 -2.12
CA ILE A 48 -15.83 13.59 -2.20
C ILE A 48 -16.53 12.49 -3.03
N ASN A 49 -15.75 11.76 -3.81
CA ASN A 49 -16.18 10.57 -4.55
C ASN A 49 -15.22 9.40 -4.24
N VAL A 50 -15.51 8.22 -4.80
CA VAL A 50 -14.70 7.01 -4.54
C VAL A 50 -13.23 7.18 -4.94
N GLU A 51 -12.97 7.82 -6.08
CA GLU A 51 -11.61 8.06 -6.57
C GLU A 51 -10.82 8.97 -5.62
N LYS A 52 -11.38 10.14 -5.27
CA LYS A 52 -10.81 11.08 -4.30
C LYS A 52 -10.58 10.40 -2.95
N PHE A 53 -11.50 9.54 -2.50
CA PHE A 53 -11.37 8.80 -1.25
C PHE A 53 -10.22 7.79 -1.28
N LEU A 54 -10.09 7.00 -2.35
CA LEU A 54 -8.96 6.06 -2.49
C LEU A 54 -7.63 6.78 -2.68
N GLN A 55 -7.60 7.94 -3.36
CA GLN A 55 -6.42 8.80 -3.47
C GLN A 55 -5.93 9.33 -2.11
N VAL A 56 -6.81 9.51 -1.11
CA VAL A 56 -6.38 9.80 0.26
C VAL A 56 -5.54 8.65 0.81
N GLY A 57 -5.97 7.41 0.61
CA GLY A 57 -5.21 6.22 0.97
C GLY A 57 -3.88 6.12 0.24
N GLU A 58 -3.86 6.34 -1.08
CA GLU A 58 -2.61 6.32 -1.88
C GLU A 58 -1.61 7.37 -1.38
N ARG A 59 -2.10 8.59 -1.07
CA ARG A 59 -1.28 9.67 -0.48
C ARG A 59 -0.68 9.25 0.84
N ILE A 60 -1.47 8.66 1.75
CA ILE A 60 -1.01 8.20 3.06
C ILE A 60 0.08 7.15 2.93
N ILE A 61 -0.11 6.14 2.09
CA ILE A 61 0.88 5.07 1.85
C ILE A 61 2.20 5.67 1.35
N ASN A 62 2.15 6.64 0.44
CA ASN A 62 3.36 7.29 -0.08
C ASN A 62 4.05 8.18 0.95
N VAL A 63 3.30 8.92 1.79
CA VAL A 63 3.89 9.71 2.89
C VAL A 63 4.57 8.81 3.91
N VAL A 64 3.92 7.72 4.33
CA VAL A 64 4.50 6.74 5.26
C VAL A 64 5.75 6.09 4.66
N ARG A 65 5.70 5.73 3.37
CA ARG A 65 6.89 5.18 2.71
C ARG A 65 8.02 6.20 2.62
N ALA A 66 7.73 7.44 2.26
CA ALA A 66 8.73 8.51 2.19
C ALA A 66 9.40 8.75 3.55
N PHE A 67 8.61 8.80 4.63
CA PHE A 67 9.14 8.86 5.99
C PHE A 67 10.11 7.70 6.26
N ASN A 68 9.68 6.46 6.01
CA ASN A 68 10.50 5.28 6.25
C ASN A 68 11.80 5.30 5.41
N VAL A 69 11.73 5.72 4.15
CA VAL A 69 12.89 5.85 3.26
C VAL A 69 13.88 6.88 3.81
N ARG A 70 13.40 8.03 4.27
CA ARG A 70 14.25 9.05 4.91
C ARG A 70 14.98 8.49 6.13
N GLU A 71 14.31 7.63 6.91
CA GLU A 71 14.91 6.93 8.05
C GLU A 71 15.76 5.71 7.66
N GLY A 72 15.97 5.45 6.35
CA GLY A 72 16.89 4.44 5.84
C GLY A 72 16.28 3.09 5.48
N VAL A 73 14.94 2.97 5.46
CA VAL A 73 14.25 1.78 4.94
C VAL A 73 14.45 1.70 3.42
N THR A 74 14.83 0.52 2.96
CA THR A 74 15.06 0.23 1.54
C THR A 74 14.45 -1.11 1.18
N ARG A 75 14.54 -1.50 -0.11
CA ARG A 75 14.14 -2.84 -0.57
C ARG A 75 14.69 -4.01 0.24
N LYS A 76 15.87 -3.88 0.87
CA LYS A 76 16.44 -4.96 1.70
C LYS A 76 15.57 -5.30 2.91
N ASP A 77 14.78 -4.34 3.37
CA ASP A 77 13.94 -4.41 4.57
C ASP A 77 12.53 -4.91 4.24
N ASP A 78 12.12 -4.84 2.96
CA ASP A 78 10.87 -5.38 2.45
C ASP A 78 10.97 -6.91 2.26
N ILE A 79 11.22 -7.65 3.35
CA ILE A 79 11.49 -9.09 3.34
C ILE A 79 10.52 -9.89 4.21
N LEU A 80 10.33 -11.18 3.87
CA LEU A 80 9.59 -12.11 4.69
C LEU A 80 10.49 -12.72 5.79
N PRO A 81 9.91 -13.18 6.91
CA PRO A 81 10.63 -13.99 7.89
C PRO A 81 11.34 -15.18 7.25
N THR A 82 12.58 -15.46 7.65
CA THR A 82 13.44 -16.50 7.04
C THR A 82 12.78 -17.87 6.96
N ARG A 83 11.99 -18.25 7.97
CA ARG A 83 11.23 -19.50 8.00
C ARG A 83 10.34 -19.65 6.76
N LEU A 84 9.60 -18.61 6.38
CA LEU A 84 8.68 -18.65 5.23
C LEU A 84 9.41 -18.81 3.88
N MET A 85 10.71 -18.51 3.84
CA MET A 85 11.52 -18.57 2.63
C MET A 85 12.45 -19.79 2.56
N LYS A 86 12.71 -20.47 3.69
CA LYS A 86 13.68 -21.57 3.77
C LYS A 86 13.11 -22.89 4.30
N GLU A 87 12.01 -22.85 5.04
CA GLU A 87 11.39 -24.04 5.63
C GLU A 87 10.07 -24.30 4.90
N PRO A 88 10.02 -25.27 3.94
CA PRO A 88 8.79 -25.61 3.26
C PRO A 88 7.72 -26.12 4.22
N HIS A 89 6.46 -25.89 3.88
CA HIS A 89 5.36 -26.50 4.62
C HIS A 89 5.47 -28.04 4.59
N THR A 90 5.34 -28.68 5.76
CA THR A 90 5.55 -30.13 5.90
C THR A 90 4.29 -30.96 5.62
N VAL A 91 3.11 -30.34 5.72
CA VAL A 91 1.81 -31.01 5.63
C VAL A 91 0.75 -30.13 4.96
N GLY A 92 -0.39 -30.72 4.60
CA GLY A 92 -1.56 -30.01 4.09
C GLY A 92 -1.48 -29.63 2.60
N ALA A 93 -2.44 -28.83 2.14
CA ALA A 93 -2.58 -28.45 0.73
C ALA A 93 -1.40 -27.63 0.18
N SER A 94 -0.65 -26.97 1.07
CA SER A 94 0.53 -26.17 0.74
C SER A 94 1.85 -26.92 0.95
N LYS A 95 1.82 -28.25 1.16
CA LYS A 95 3.02 -29.06 1.37
C LYS A 95 4.07 -28.82 0.29
N ASP A 96 5.33 -28.74 0.70
CA ASP A 96 6.52 -28.50 -0.13
C ASP A 96 6.54 -27.11 -0.81
N LYS A 97 5.64 -26.20 -0.43
CA LYS A 97 5.65 -24.81 -0.88
C LYS A 97 6.40 -23.92 0.10
N LEU A 98 7.09 -22.92 -0.45
CA LEU A 98 7.67 -21.78 0.24
C LEU A 98 7.69 -20.58 -0.71
N VAL A 99 7.95 -19.38 -0.18
CA VAL A 99 8.16 -18.18 -1.00
C VAL A 99 9.66 -17.99 -1.21
N THR A 100 10.18 -18.31 -2.40
CA THR A 100 11.62 -18.15 -2.67
C THR A 100 11.98 -16.66 -2.74
N LYS A 101 13.28 -16.35 -2.66
CA LYS A 101 13.77 -14.98 -2.80
C LYS A 101 13.42 -14.40 -4.18
N GLU A 102 13.55 -15.19 -5.23
CA GLU A 102 13.22 -14.80 -6.61
C GLU A 102 11.72 -14.52 -6.77
N MET A 103 10.87 -15.34 -6.14
CA MET A 103 9.42 -15.11 -6.12
C MET A 103 9.09 -13.80 -5.41
N LEU A 104 9.71 -13.55 -4.25
CA LEU A 104 9.51 -12.31 -3.50
C LEU A 104 9.99 -11.10 -4.28
N ASP A 105 11.18 -11.16 -4.88
CA ASP A 105 11.73 -10.05 -5.66
C ASP A 105 10.84 -9.72 -6.86
N LYS A 106 10.31 -10.73 -7.57
CA LYS A 106 9.32 -10.50 -8.63
C LYS A 106 8.04 -9.84 -8.11
N MET A 107 7.53 -10.28 -6.95
CA MET A 107 6.34 -9.67 -6.34
C MET A 107 6.58 -8.22 -5.93
N LEU A 108 7.77 -7.91 -5.38
CA LEU A 108 8.17 -6.55 -5.04
C LEU A 108 8.30 -5.67 -6.28
N ASP A 109 8.85 -6.21 -7.37
CA ASP A 109 8.95 -5.47 -8.63
C ASP A 109 7.58 -5.09 -9.18
N GLU A 110 6.65 -6.05 -9.22
CA GLU A 110 5.26 -5.77 -9.62
C GLU A 110 4.59 -4.73 -8.69
N TYR A 111 4.88 -4.78 -7.39
CA TYR A 111 4.32 -3.86 -6.40
C TYR A 111 4.90 -2.44 -6.52
N TYR A 112 6.21 -2.31 -6.70
CA TYR A 112 6.86 -1.01 -6.92
C TYR A 112 6.42 -0.39 -8.24
N ASP A 113 6.25 -1.19 -9.30
CA ASP A 113 5.72 -0.71 -10.58
C ASP A 113 4.29 -0.18 -10.41
N PHE A 114 3.42 -0.91 -9.68
CA PHE A 114 2.07 -0.44 -9.37
C PHE A 114 2.08 0.87 -8.58
N ARG A 115 2.98 1.00 -7.60
CA ARG A 115 3.11 2.18 -6.75
C ARG A 115 3.85 3.35 -7.42
N MET A 116 4.44 3.16 -8.60
CA MET A 116 5.39 4.08 -9.22
C MET A 116 6.56 4.45 -8.29
N TRP A 117 7.10 3.42 -7.63
CA TRP A 117 8.34 3.50 -6.86
C TRP A 117 9.49 2.96 -7.70
N ASP A 118 10.71 3.39 -7.39
CA ASP A 118 11.89 2.83 -8.04
C ASP A 118 12.23 1.42 -7.53
N ARG A 119 13.26 0.79 -8.12
CA ARG A 119 13.68 -0.57 -7.72
C ARG A 119 14.32 -0.64 -6.33
N THR A 120 14.64 0.49 -5.71
CA THR A 120 15.09 0.55 -4.32
C THR A 120 13.92 0.72 -3.34
N GLY A 121 12.71 0.91 -3.86
CA GLY A 121 11.47 1.07 -3.11
C GLY A 121 11.22 2.52 -2.67
N VAL A 122 11.80 3.50 -3.38
CA VAL A 122 11.60 4.93 -3.10
C VAL A 122 10.47 5.48 -3.99
N PRO A 123 9.47 6.19 -3.42
CA PRO A 123 8.47 6.88 -4.23
C PRO A 123 9.10 7.86 -5.21
N THR A 124 8.74 7.78 -6.48
CA THR A 124 9.31 8.66 -7.50
C THR A 124 8.78 10.09 -7.35
N LYS A 125 9.62 11.08 -7.68
CA LYS A 125 9.22 12.51 -7.65
C LYS A 125 7.92 12.78 -8.45
N PRO A 126 7.73 12.27 -9.69
CA PRO A 126 6.49 12.45 -10.42
C PRO A 126 5.25 11.92 -9.68
N LYS A 127 5.34 10.74 -9.04
CA LYS A 127 4.24 10.16 -8.26
C LYS A 127 3.91 11.01 -7.02
N LEU A 128 4.93 11.50 -6.31
CA LEU A 128 4.70 12.37 -5.15
C LEU A 128 4.05 13.69 -5.56
N GLU A 129 4.51 14.32 -6.65
CA GLU A 129 3.91 15.56 -7.16
C GLU A 129 2.47 15.34 -7.65
N GLU A 130 2.18 14.22 -8.33
CA GLU A 130 0.82 13.81 -8.72
C GLU A 130 -0.13 13.74 -7.51
N LEU A 131 0.36 13.25 -6.37
CA LEU A 131 -0.42 13.13 -5.13
C LEU A 131 -0.51 14.43 -4.32
N GLY A 132 0.06 15.53 -4.81
CA GLY A 132 0.12 16.81 -4.09
C GLY A 132 1.15 16.84 -2.95
N LEU A 133 2.18 15.99 -3.01
CA LEU A 133 3.21 15.82 -1.98
C LEU A 133 4.55 16.45 -2.41
N LYS A 134 4.52 17.62 -3.04
CA LYS A 134 5.72 18.28 -3.56
C LYS A 134 6.78 18.51 -2.46
N GLU A 135 6.37 18.93 -1.26
CA GLU A 135 7.29 19.15 -0.13
C GLU A 135 8.03 17.86 0.28
N VAL A 136 7.31 16.73 0.29
CA VAL A 136 7.88 15.40 0.57
C VAL A 136 8.85 14.99 -0.55
N ALA A 137 8.51 15.27 -1.81
CA ALA A 137 9.38 14.97 -2.94
C ALA A 137 10.68 15.77 -2.90
N ASP A 138 10.59 17.04 -2.51
CA ASP A 138 11.74 17.91 -2.37
C ASP A 138 12.62 17.47 -1.19
N GLU A 139 12.06 17.04 -0.05
CA GLU A 139 12.80 16.50 1.11
C GLU A 139 13.56 15.21 0.77
N LEU A 140 12.97 14.30 -0.01
CA LEU A 140 13.62 13.06 -0.46
C LEU A 140 14.72 13.27 -1.50
N SER A 141 14.75 14.43 -2.16
CA SER A 141 15.74 14.75 -3.19
C SER A 141 17.02 15.39 -2.62
N ILE A 142 17.09 15.57 -1.30
CA ILE A 142 18.23 16.18 -0.59
C ILE A 142 19.32 15.13 -0.30
#